data_AF-A0A9Q7X2G9-F1
#
_entry.id   AF-A0A9Q7X2G9-F1
#
_cell.length_a   1.000
_cell.length_b   1.000
_cell.length_c   1.000
_cell.angle_alpha   90.00
_cell.angle_beta   90.00
_cell.angle_gamma   90.00
#
_symmetry.space_group_name_H-M   'P 1'
#
loop_
_entity.id
_entity.type
_entity.pdbx_description
1 polymer ?
#
loop_
_entity_poly.entity_id
_entity_poly.type
_entity_poly.pdbx_seq_one_letter_code
_entity_poly.pdbx_strand_id
1 'polypeptide(L)'
;MVSFKSTPSLTLMAFAAMQIAHAAPSKTVDAKTKDNDPEPGKPDHPLFACEIKSRTCREPSNYTGLRYDPLNLDLGVCYNPSVMKDFYNWVSLSNKRGMFISTYYVSCPRGDSDCETKCKDMSADDIRNIVEHEIYNQTNCVASVRCWNFEGLDNHCYPSQ
;
A
#
# COMPACT_ATOMS: atom_id res chain seq x y z
N MET A 1 -80.64 19.11 12.32
CA MET A 1 -80.67 18.16 11.20
C MET A 1 -79.43 17.29 11.30
N VAL A 2 -79.59 16.02 11.69
CA VAL A 2 -78.52 15.04 11.78
C VAL A 2 -78.61 14.22 10.49
N SER A 3 -77.53 14.19 9.71
CA SER A 3 -77.44 13.32 8.53
C SER A 3 -76.30 12.34 8.73
N PHE A 4 -76.68 11.07 8.85
CA PHE A 4 -75.83 9.92 9.13
C PHE A 4 -74.89 9.65 7.96
N LYS A 5 -73.60 9.49 8.27
CA LYS A 5 -72.56 9.07 7.33
C LYS A 5 -72.70 7.58 7.03
N SER A 6 -72.72 7.27 5.74
CA SER A 6 -72.70 5.92 5.16
C SER A 6 -71.33 5.26 5.32
N THR A 7 -71.34 4.00 5.75
CA THR A 7 -70.36 2.95 5.42
C THR A 7 -71.20 1.75 4.94
N PRO A 8 -70.70 0.75 4.17
CA PRO A 8 -69.30 0.32 4.02
C PRO A 8 -68.91 -0.03 2.57
N SER A 9 -67.62 -0.27 2.29
CA SER A 9 -67.26 -1.35 1.36
C SER A 9 -65.82 -1.78 1.56
N LEU A 10 -65.67 -3.10 1.60
CA LEU A 10 -64.49 -3.86 1.95
C LEU A 10 -63.95 -4.43 0.64
N THR A 11 -62.75 -4.05 0.23
CA THR A 11 -62.03 -4.72 -0.86
C THR A 11 -60.57 -4.92 -0.49
N LEU A 12 -60.27 -6.18 -0.22
CA LEU A 12 -58.95 -6.81 -0.25
C LEU A 12 -58.12 -6.30 -1.43
N MET A 13 -56.82 -6.02 -1.23
CA MET A 13 -55.78 -6.41 -2.18
C MET A 13 -54.42 -6.65 -1.52
N ALA A 14 -54.01 -7.92 -1.62
CA ALA A 14 -52.68 -8.46 -1.85
C ALA A 14 -51.50 -8.05 -0.95
N PHE A 15 -51.11 -9.01 -0.11
CA PHE A 15 -49.76 -9.14 0.44
C PHE A 15 -48.76 -9.30 -0.71
N ALA A 16 -47.90 -8.30 -0.93
CA ALA A 16 -46.67 -8.51 -1.69
C ALA A 16 -45.71 -9.30 -0.79
N ALA A 17 -45.59 -10.61 -1.06
CA ALA A 17 -44.57 -11.44 -0.46
C ALA A 17 -43.19 -10.89 -0.85
N MET A 18 -42.51 -10.27 0.10
CA MET A 18 -41.12 -9.86 -0.06
C MET A 18 -40.29 -11.15 -0.11
N GLN A 19 -39.85 -11.51 -1.32
CA GLN A 19 -38.90 -12.58 -1.55
C GLN A 19 -37.65 -12.26 -0.72
N ILE A 20 -37.43 -13.01 0.36
CA ILE A 20 -36.13 -13.06 1.01
C ILE A 20 -35.24 -13.80 0.03
N ALA A 21 -34.57 -13.02 -0.84
CA ALA A 21 -33.39 -13.50 -1.52
C ALA A 21 -32.49 -14.08 -0.44
N HIS A 22 -32.22 -15.38 -0.53
CA HIS A 22 -31.25 -16.03 0.32
C HIS A 22 -29.94 -15.33 0.02
N ALA A 23 -29.56 -14.37 0.86
CA ALA A 23 -28.21 -13.89 0.92
C ALA A 23 -27.39 -15.13 1.27
N ALA A 24 -26.79 -15.73 0.25
CA ALA A 24 -25.62 -16.57 0.44
C ALA A 24 -24.74 -15.85 1.45
N PRO A 25 -24.15 -16.56 2.44
CA PRO A 25 -23.28 -15.92 3.41
C PRO A 25 -22.22 -15.18 2.61
N SER A 26 -22.37 -13.85 2.56
CA SER A 26 -21.33 -12.97 2.11
C SER A 26 -20.20 -13.34 3.05
N LYS A 27 -19.20 -14.05 2.51
CA LYS A 27 -17.90 -14.06 3.14
C LYS A 27 -17.53 -12.59 3.14
N THR A 28 -17.84 -11.93 4.25
CA THR A 28 -17.12 -10.77 4.70
C THR A 28 -15.67 -11.19 4.62
N VAL A 29 -15.06 -10.90 3.47
CA VAL A 29 -13.64 -10.66 3.42
C VAL A 29 -13.52 -9.52 4.41
N ASP A 30 -13.12 -9.87 5.63
CA ASP A 30 -12.57 -8.93 6.58
C ASP A 30 -11.42 -8.26 5.84
N ALA A 31 -11.74 -7.22 5.09
CA ALA A 31 -10.79 -6.21 4.70
C ALA A 31 -10.38 -5.58 6.02
N LYS A 32 -9.42 -6.22 6.69
CA LYS A 32 -8.62 -5.58 7.72
C LYS A 32 -8.07 -4.32 7.06
N THR A 33 -8.70 -3.19 7.31
CA THR A 33 -8.09 -1.88 7.10
C THR A 33 -6.79 -1.93 7.87
N LYS A 34 -5.66 -1.89 7.14
CA LYS A 34 -4.28 -1.93 7.63
C LYS A 34 -3.91 -0.70 8.47
N ASP A 35 -4.86 -0.08 9.17
CA ASP A 35 -4.64 1.19 9.87
C ASP A 35 -3.86 1.03 11.19
N ASN A 36 -3.57 -0.19 11.65
CA ASN A 36 -2.93 -0.41 12.96
C ASN A 36 -1.88 -1.53 13.01
N ASP A 37 -1.57 -2.20 11.89
CA ASP A 37 -0.44 -3.12 11.88
C ASP A 37 0.85 -2.31 11.73
N PRO A 38 1.88 -2.53 12.57
CA PRO A 38 3.16 -1.85 12.40
C PRO A 38 3.72 -2.20 11.03
N GLU A 39 4.17 -1.17 10.32
CA GLU A 39 4.80 -1.33 9.01
C GLU A 39 5.90 -2.40 9.06
N PRO A 40 5.98 -3.30 8.08
CA PRO A 40 6.95 -4.39 8.09
C PRO A 40 8.35 -3.80 8.19
N GLY A 41 9.14 -4.22 9.19
CA GLY A 41 10.52 -3.77 9.39
C GLY A 41 11.52 -4.48 8.48
N LYS A 42 12.76 -4.66 8.97
CA LYS A 42 13.79 -5.45 8.25
C LYS A 42 13.31 -6.90 8.05
N PRO A 43 13.20 -7.40 6.80
CA PRO A 43 12.83 -8.80 6.54
C PRO A 43 14.02 -9.73 6.86
N ASP A 44 13.75 -11.04 7.02
CA ASP A 44 14.79 -12.04 7.34
C ASP A 44 15.83 -12.18 6.22
N HIS A 45 15.37 -12.05 4.97
CA HIS A 45 16.17 -12.20 3.76
C HIS A 45 15.95 -11.00 2.83
N PRO A 46 16.47 -9.81 3.19
CA PRO A 46 16.46 -8.69 2.26
C PRO A 46 17.36 -9.05 1.07
N LEU A 47 16.93 -8.72 -0.13
CA LEU A 47 17.68 -8.96 -1.37
C LEU A 47 18.25 -7.66 -1.93
N PHE A 48 17.49 -6.57 -1.78
CA PHE A 48 17.88 -5.23 -2.24
C PHE A 48 17.51 -4.16 -1.20
N ALA A 49 18.14 -2.99 -1.29
CA ALA A 49 17.67 -1.77 -0.63
C ALA A 49 17.21 -0.79 -1.70
N CYS A 50 16.11 -0.08 -1.46
CA CYS A 50 15.64 0.99 -2.31
C CYS A 50 15.40 2.27 -1.52
N GLU A 51 15.85 3.40 -2.05
CA GLU A 51 15.51 4.75 -1.63
C GLU A 51 14.37 5.25 -2.53
N ILE A 52 13.27 5.65 -1.91
CA ILE A 52 12.11 6.23 -2.59
C ILE A 52 12.04 7.70 -2.19
N LYS A 53 12.09 8.56 -3.19
CA LYS A 53 11.92 10.01 -3.04
C LYS A 53 10.58 10.42 -3.60
N SER A 54 9.75 11.10 -2.83
CA SER A 54 8.48 11.61 -3.33
C SER A 54 8.19 13.02 -2.86
N ARG A 55 7.43 13.75 -3.66
CA ARG A 55 6.91 15.08 -3.31
C ARG A 55 5.46 15.05 -2.83
N THR A 56 4.73 13.96 -3.10
CA THR A 56 3.29 13.88 -2.85
C THR A 56 2.94 12.84 -1.80
N CYS A 57 3.74 11.79 -1.66
CA CYS A 57 3.50 10.73 -0.69
C CYS A 57 4.65 10.66 0.32
N ARG A 58 4.30 10.41 1.57
CA ARG A 58 5.22 10.45 2.70
C ARG A 58 5.18 9.17 3.51
N GLU A 59 3.98 8.68 3.78
CA GLU A 59 3.77 7.56 4.68
C GLU A 59 4.26 6.26 4.05
N PRO A 60 4.92 5.36 4.81
CA PRO A 60 5.37 4.07 4.29
C PRO A 60 4.25 3.21 3.70
N SER A 61 3.05 3.30 4.28
CA SER A 61 1.81 2.67 3.81
C SER A 61 1.46 2.96 2.35
N ASN A 62 1.99 4.03 1.76
CA ASN A 62 1.83 4.34 0.33
C ASN A 62 2.66 3.41 -0.57
N TYR A 63 3.63 2.69 -0.01
CA TYR A 63 4.60 1.88 -0.74
C TYR A 63 4.63 0.44 -0.24
N THR A 64 4.42 0.22 1.07
CA THR A 64 4.36 -1.11 1.65
C THR A 64 3.02 -1.78 1.32
N GLY A 65 3.07 -3.05 0.96
CA GLY A 65 1.87 -3.82 0.63
C GLY A 65 1.24 -3.53 -0.74
N LEU A 66 1.91 -2.76 -1.60
CA LEU A 66 1.65 -2.77 -3.04
C LEU A 66 2.06 -4.12 -3.64
N ARG A 67 1.51 -4.44 -4.82
CA ARG A 67 1.89 -5.66 -5.55
C ARG A 67 2.98 -5.35 -6.57
N TYR A 68 4.19 -5.82 -6.33
CA TYR A 68 5.32 -5.52 -7.21
C TYR A 68 5.51 -6.58 -8.30
N ASP A 69 4.64 -6.58 -9.30
CA ASP A 69 4.69 -7.52 -10.43
C ASP A 69 5.90 -7.24 -11.35
N PRO A 70 6.54 -8.27 -11.95
CA PRO A 70 6.10 -9.67 -12.02
C PRO A 70 6.61 -10.57 -10.86
N LEU A 71 7.30 -10.00 -9.87
CA LEU A 71 7.98 -10.76 -8.82
C LEU A 71 7.22 -10.81 -7.48
N ASN A 72 6.13 -10.06 -7.36
CA ASN A 72 5.35 -9.92 -6.14
C ASN A 72 6.24 -9.60 -4.92
N LEU A 73 7.16 -8.65 -5.08
CA LEU A 73 8.13 -8.27 -4.04
C LEU A 73 7.42 -7.69 -2.80
N ASP A 74 8.01 -7.91 -1.63
CA ASP A 74 7.62 -7.29 -0.37
C ASP A 74 8.61 -6.18 0.00
N LEU A 75 8.08 -5.01 0.34
CA LEU A 75 8.86 -3.89 0.87
C LEU A 75 8.75 -3.84 2.39
N GLY A 76 9.90 -3.87 3.06
CA GLY A 76 10.04 -3.62 4.49
C GLY A 76 10.62 -2.23 4.74
N VAL A 77 10.02 -1.43 5.61
CA VAL A 77 10.53 -0.13 6.02
C VAL A 77 11.87 -0.29 6.69
N CYS A 78 12.85 0.40 6.14
CA CYS A 78 14.17 0.46 6.73
C CYS A 78 14.39 1.76 7.50
N TYR A 79 14.14 2.89 6.84
CA TYR A 79 14.23 4.20 7.44
C TYR A 79 13.07 5.06 6.93
N ASN A 80 12.33 5.61 7.89
CA ASN A 80 11.33 6.64 7.65
C ASN A 80 11.73 7.87 8.47
N PRO A 81 12.08 9.01 7.84
CA PRO A 81 12.50 10.20 8.56
C PRO A 81 11.39 10.74 9.48
N SER A 82 11.82 11.36 10.58
CA SER A 82 10.90 12.09 11.45
C SER A 82 10.39 13.36 10.77
N VAL A 83 9.21 13.84 11.20
CA VAL A 83 8.56 15.06 10.67
C VAL A 83 9.49 16.28 10.65
N MET A 84 10.40 16.37 11.63
CA MET A 84 11.38 17.45 11.73
C MET A 84 12.43 17.40 10.61
N LYS A 85 12.88 16.20 10.20
CA LYS A 85 13.85 16.05 9.10
C LYS A 85 13.20 16.31 7.75
N ASP A 86 11.94 15.97 7.57
CA ASP A 86 11.16 16.31 6.39
C ASP A 86 10.96 17.83 6.28
N PHE A 87 10.65 18.51 7.39
CA PHE A 87 10.57 19.97 7.41
C PHE A 87 11.92 20.63 7.09
N TYR A 88 13.02 20.11 7.63
CA TYR A 88 14.36 20.57 7.28
C TYR A 88 14.65 20.40 5.79
N ASN A 89 14.32 19.25 5.20
CA ASN A 89 14.43 19.04 3.76
C ASN A 89 13.55 20.03 2.99
N TRP A 90 12.36 20.37 3.48
CA TRP A 90 11.47 21.35 2.83
C TRP A 90 12.04 22.78 2.81
N VAL A 91 12.68 23.20 3.89
CA VAL A 91 13.23 24.55 4.06
C VAL A 91 14.65 24.69 3.50
N SER A 92 15.40 23.59 3.42
CA SER A 92 16.76 23.53 2.89
C SER A 92 16.86 24.01 1.44
N LEU A 93 17.99 24.62 1.08
CA LEU A 93 18.34 25.00 -0.30
C LEU A 93 19.06 23.86 -1.05
N SER A 94 19.13 22.67 -0.45
CA SER A 94 19.74 21.49 -1.08
C SER A 94 18.88 20.96 -2.23
N ASN A 95 19.48 20.15 -3.10
CA ASN A 95 18.81 19.39 -4.16
C ASN A 95 17.73 18.41 -3.62
N LYS A 96 17.64 18.26 -2.30
CA LYS A 96 16.62 17.48 -1.57
C LYS A 96 15.36 18.29 -1.19
N ARG A 97 15.25 19.54 -1.66
CA ARG A 97 14.18 20.47 -1.27
C ARG A 97 12.78 19.92 -1.55
N GLY A 98 11.97 19.85 -0.50
CA GLY A 98 10.56 19.47 -0.60
C GLY A 98 10.32 18.00 -0.97
N MET A 99 11.29 17.13 -0.73
CA MET A 99 11.14 15.69 -0.96
C MET A 99 11.10 14.93 0.36
N PHE A 100 10.11 14.04 0.48
CA PHE A 100 10.08 12.96 1.45
C PHE A 100 11.01 11.86 0.95
N ILE A 101 11.94 11.41 1.78
CA ILE A 101 12.95 10.43 1.40
C ILE A 101 12.92 9.30 2.42
N SER A 102 12.47 8.13 2.00
CA SER A 102 12.41 6.94 2.83
C SER A 102 13.17 5.80 2.17
N THR A 103 13.72 4.89 2.98
CA THR A 103 14.40 3.70 2.46
C THR A 103 13.69 2.43 2.88
N TYR A 104 13.75 1.44 2.01
CA TYR A 104 13.03 0.18 2.13
C TYR A 104 13.97 -0.97 1.80
N TYR A 105 13.90 -2.02 2.59
CA TYR A 105 14.34 -3.35 2.21
C TYR A 105 13.37 -3.92 1.18
N VAL A 106 13.88 -4.62 0.19
CA VAL A 106 13.08 -5.38 -0.77
C VAL A 106 13.43 -6.85 -0.61
N SER A 107 12.41 -7.69 -0.44
CA SER A 107 12.53 -9.13 -0.28
C SER A 107 11.46 -9.86 -1.08
N CYS A 108 11.65 -11.15 -1.30
CA CYS A 108 10.58 -12.02 -1.76
C CYS A 108 9.65 -12.39 -0.59
N PRO A 109 8.36 -12.65 -0.86
CA PRO A 109 7.45 -13.21 0.13
C PRO A 109 8.00 -14.51 0.71
N ARG A 110 7.78 -14.74 2.01
CA ARG A 110 8.27 -15.96 2.68
C ARG A 110 7.74 -17.21 1.98
N GLY A 111 8.66 -18.06 1.51
CA GLY A 111 8.35 -19.33 0.86
C GLY A 111 8.13 -19.24 -0.66
N ASP A 112 8.32 -18.07 -1.29
CA ASP A 112 8.25 -17.91 -2.74
C ASP A 112 9.61 -18.18 -3.39
N SER A 113 9.89 -19.45 -3.66
CA SER A 113 11.13 -19.89 -4.31
C SER A 113 11.27 -19.39 -5.75
N ASP A 114 10.15 -19.11 -6.42
CA ASP A 114 10.15 -18.62 -7.81
C ASP A 114 10.60 -17.17 -7.85
N CYS A 115 10.10 -16.35 -6.92
CA CYS A 115 10.59 -14.99 -6.71
C CYS A 115 12.09 -15.01 -6.38
N GLU A 116 12.52 -15.82 -5.42
CA GLU A 116 13.94 -15.87 -5.00
C GLU A 116 14.86 -16.27 -6.16
N THR A 117 14.43 -17.23 -6.98
CA THR A 117 15.21 -17.68 -8.14
C THR A 117 15.31 -16.59 -9.18
N LYS A 118 14.19 -15.95 -9.55
CA LYS A 118 14.18 -14.87 -10.53
C LYS A 118 14.95 -13.63 -10.05
N CYS A 119 14.87 -13.30 -8.76
CA CYS A 119 15.59 -12.16 -8.18
C CYS A 119 17.10 -12.32 -8.24
N LYS A 120 17.64 -13.55 -8.22
CA LYS A 120 19.11 -13.78 -8.31
C LYS A 120 19.70 -13.32 -9.64
N ASP A 121 18.91 -13.36 -10.71
CA ASP A 121 19.34 -12.94 -12.04
C ASP A 121 19.04 -11.47 -12.33
N MET A 122 18.43 -10.74 -11.39
CA MET A 122 18.08 -9.33 -11.55
C MET A 122 19.12 -8.39 -10.96
N SER A 123 19.33 -7.27 -11.65
CA SER A 123 20.12 -6.16 -11.14
C SER A 123 19.28 -5.22 -10.28
N ALA A 124 19.94 -4.40 -9.46
CA ALA A 124 19.28 -3.31 -8.73
C ALA A 124 18.49 -2.36 -9.66
N ASP A 125 18.94 -2.16 -10.90
CA ASP A 125 18.21 -1.31 -11.87
C ASP A 125 16.92 -1.97 -12.35
N ASP A 126 16.89 -3.31 -12.48
CA ASP A 126 15.67 -4.04 -12.82
C ASP A 126 14.65 -3.93 -11.69
N ILE A 127 15.10 -4.13 -10.44
CA ILE A 127 14.25 -3.97 -9.25
C ILE A 127 13.75 -2.53 -9.12
N ARG A 128 14.61 -1.53 -9.36
CA ARG A 128 14.23 -0.12 -9.41
C ARG A 128 13.08 0.11 -10.39
N ASN A 129 13.21 -0.41 -11.62
CA ASN A 129 12.20 -0.23 -12.66
C ASN A 129 10.86 -0.87 -12.26
N ILE A 130 10.89 -2.07 -11.67
CA ILE A 130 9.69 -2.75 -11.15
C ILE A 130 9.03 -1.89 -10.06
N VAL A 131 9.79 -1.47 -9.05
CA VAL A 131 9.27 -0.71 -7.91
C VAL A 131 8.72 0.64 -8.36
N GLU A 132 9.43 1.37 -9.22
CA GLU A 132 9.00 2.67 -9.73
C GLU A 132 7.75 2.55 -10.61
N HIS A 133 7.70 1.55 -11.49
CA HIS A 133 6.56 1.30 -12.37
C HIS A 133 5.30 0.99 -11.57
N GLU A 134 5.40 0.12 -10.57
CA GLU A 134 4.23 -0.29 -9.79
C GLU A 134 3.74 0.78 -8.81
N ILE A 135 4.65 1.60 -8.26
CA ILE A 135 4.25 2.79 -7.51
C ILE A 135 3.46 3.73 -8.42
N TYR A 136 3.94 3.99 -9.63
CA TYR A 136 3.25 4.86 -10.58
C TYR A 136 1.88 4.30 -11.00
N ASN A 137 1.75 2.98 -11.17
CA ASN A 137 0.51 2.36 -11.61
C ASN A 137 -0.55 2.27 -10.50
N GLN A 138 -0.14 2.03 -9.26
CA GLN A 138 -1.06 1.73 -8.15
C GLN A 138 -1.32 2.93 -7.25
N THR A 139 -0.55 4.01 -7.38
CA THR A 139 -0.65 5.18 -6.51
C THR A 139 -0.62 6.47 -7.31
N ASN A 140 -1.07 7.58 -6.70
CA ASN A 140 -0.89 8.92 -7.27
C ASN A 140 0.43 9.57 -6.82
N CYS A 141 1.41 8.76 -6.39
CA CYS A 141 2.67 9.25 -5.86
C CYS A 141 3.61 9.67 -7.00
N VAL A 142 4.10 10.92 -6.97
CA VAL A 142 5.21 11.35 -7.81
C VAL A 142 6.48 10.92 -7.10
N ALA A 143 6.93 9.70 -7.39
CA ALA A 143 8.08 9.07 -6.76
C ALA A 143 9.22 8.85 -7.76
N SER A 144 10.45 8.92 -7.25
CA SER A 144 11.66 8.47 -7.94
C SER A 144 12.36 7.43 -7.08
N VAL A 145 12.78 6.33 -7.69
CA VAL A 145 13.34 5.18 -6.98
C VAL A 145 14.82 5.02 -7.33
N ARG A 146 15.63 4.66 -6.34
CA ARG A 146 17.01 4.18 -6.53
C ARG A 146 17.19 2.92 -5.72
N CYS A 147 17.79 1.88 -6.31
CA CYS A 147 18.01 0.62 -5.60
C CYS A 147 19.48 0.23 -5.63
N TRP A 148 19.87 -0.60 -4.66
CA TRP A 148 21.19 -1.17 -4.49
C TRP A 148 21.07 -2.67 -4.21
N ASN A 149 22.08 -3.42 -4.64
CA ASN A 149 22.19 -4.86 -4.38
C ASN A 149 22.42 -5.14 -2.88
N PHE A 150 22.37 -6.42 -2.51
CA PHE A 150 22.59 -6.89 -1.14
C PHE A 150 23.90 -6.43 -0.48
N GLU A 151 24.95 -6.21 -1.27
CA GLU A 151 26.23 -5.79 -0.73
C GLU A 151 26.15 -4.35 -0.19
N GLY A 152 26.33 -4.19 1.13
CA GLY A 152 26.25 -2.87 1.78
C GLY A 152 24.83 -2.35 2.02
N LEU A 153 23.83 -3.23 2.04
CA LEU A 153 22.40 -2.89 2.16
C LEU A 153 22.09 -2.02 3.39
N ASP A 154 22.69 -2.36 4.55
CA ASP A 154 22.56 -1.58 5.79
C ASP A 154 23.21 -0.18 5.69
N ASN A 155 24.21 0.02 4.82
CA ASN A 155 24.82 1.34 4.60
C ASN A 155 23.93 2.24 3.74
N HIS A 156 23.07 1.66 2.90
CA HIS A 156 22.09 2.37 2.08
C HIS A 156 20.75 2.57 2.80
N CYS A 157 20.54 1.78 3.85
CA CYS A 157 19.51 1.93 4.83
C CYS A 157 19.84 3.05 5.83
N TYR A 158 19.88 4.29 5.33
CA TYR A 158 20.37 5.47 6.05
C TYR A 158 19.92 5.57 7.52
N PRO A 159 20.87 5.77 8.43
CA PRO A 159 20.77 6.83 9.45
C PRO A 159 21.95 7.81 9.30
N SER A 160 22.38 8.15 8.08
CA SER A 160 23.52 9.07 7.87
C SER A 160 23.09 10.37 7.18
N GLN A 161 22.53 11.25 8.01
CA GLN A 161 22.87 12.68 8.13
C GLN A 161 22.02 13.29 9.23
#